data_AF-A0A067NET5-F1
#
_entry.id   AF-A0A067NET5-F1
#
_cell.length_a   1.000
_cell.length_b   1.000
_cell.length_c   1.000
_cell.angle_alpha   90.00
_cell.angle_beta   90.00
_cell.angle_gamma   90.00
#
_symmetry.space_group_name_H-M   'P 1'
#
loop_
_entity.id
_entity.type
_entity.pdbx_description
1 polymer ?
#
loop_
_entity_poly.entity_id
_entity_poly.type
_entity_poly.pdbx_seq_one_letter_code
_entity_poly.pdbx_strand_id
1 'polypeptide(L)'
;MAGSDLETRQRYATWTWRRRSGEVLPRPTCRGKRPPNGFMWAPTPSQFYWISRIPEVGYMTIWSKSMIVEFEETSAELAAKGIALERLEDQEAPKKCEPWPLLSLPVAACSDRGEDSDASRRSIRGGRIGPMLPLDLGDKDAKATGGSLFGNTYGFESKLEELIPASFYPDVLIVNDPRGITEGKRVLDPAEGADALESLPRHYKRVWPDVDRLKYPALPAPGNVAYLNLAGAPHLGHGSHSSVHRASLRLPGALAGMTTDGSVSVAAKIAFPITGARAMLDHEAEMYTRVYGPADDDDMVLGHSPALGTKNEENEKDGEAEDKEELDPARHRHLMEHFTGFNIMTPHLAHPVPVGAVLPKLYGYYIPCEESEAFVRARKTDKNPEDYWRTRDYGSAEKNKPPKNLLSPILLMEDCGTPINPRAMSIDDRTECYSFLLRLQNAEFNHNSFWIRNILTQPGPLHLPPHERTNDVQSYRLIDAGRMIHWYEYIEGRVGMLPEPTNEKEAREYVEKVENAGAAWERCKAQDTDYGLKELLLEGRVRGKPAVMLSQSDMGVRP
;
A
#
# COMPACT_ATOMS: atom_id res chain seq x y z
N MET A 1 17.19 24.74 -26.00
CA MET A 1 15.85 25.32 -26.27
C MET A 1 15.08 25.32 -24.97
N ALA A 2 14.55 26.48 -24.59
CA ALA A 2 13.73 26.79 -23.42
C ALA A 2 14.17 26.16 -22.08
N GLY A 3 15.10 26.84 -21.39
CA GLY A 3 15.14 26.81 -19.93
C GLY A 3 13.92 27.58 -19.42
N SER A 4 12.74 26.97 -19.51
CA SER A 4 11.62 27.39 -18.68
C SER A 4 12.10 27.23 -17.25
N ASP A 5 12.11 28.32 -16.50
CA ASP A 5 12.10 28.24 -15.04
C ASP A 5 11.08 27.16 -14.68
N LEU A 6 11.57 26.01 -14.24
CA LEU A 6 10.77 25.07 -13.49
C LEU A 6 10.40 25.89 -12.27
N GLU A 7 9.31 26.66 -12.35
CA GLU A 7 8.70 27.31 -11.20
C GLU A 7 8.52 26.20 -10.19
N THR A 8 9.45 26.16 -9.24
CA THR A 8 9.61 25.02 -8.38
C THR A 8 8.32 24.93 -7.60
N ARG A 9 7.57 23.85 -7.80
CA ARG A 9 6.50 23.46 -6.88
C ARG A 9 7.16 23.52 -5.50
N GLN A 10 6.75 24.49 -4.70
CA GLN A 10 7.41 24.85 -3.45
C GLN A 10 6.33 24.89 -2.37
N ARG A 11 6.20 23.76 -1.65
CA ARG A 11 5.26 23.60 -0.55
C ARG A 11 5.98 24.03 0.72
N TYR A 12 5.62 25.22 1.22
CA TYR A 12 6.11 25.71 2.51
C TYR A 12 4.93 26.10 3.41
N ALA A 13 5.13 25.90 4.71
CA ALA A 13 4.39 26.65 5.71
C ALA A 13 4.90 28.09 5.70
N THR A 14 4.18 28.99 5.03
CA THR A 14 4.62 30.39 4.83
C THR A 14 4.24 31.30 5.98
N TRP A 15 3.26 30.93 6.78
CA TRP A 15 2.74 31.80 7.82
C TRP A 15 3.51 31.61 9.12
N THR A 16 3.90 32.73 9.72
CA THR A 16 4.53 32.76 11.04
C THR A 16 3.62 33.47 12.03
N TRP A 17 3.31 32.79 13.13
CA TRP A 17 2.60 33.35 14.27
C TRP A 17 3.51 33.40 15.49
N ARG A 18 4.05 34.59 15.74
CA ARG A 18 4.72 34.90 17.01
C ARG A 18 3.66 35.21 18.06
N ARG A 19 3.51 34.32 19.03
CA ARG A 19 2.58 34.49 20.15
C ARG A 19 3.16 35.53 21.11
N ARG A 20 2.35 36.54 21.48
CA ARG A 20 2.73 37.58 22.45
C ARG A 20 2.26 37.25 23.87
N SER A 21 1.26 36.40 23.99
CA SER A 21 0.66 36.01 25.27
C SER A 21 0.12 34.57 25.20
N GLY A 22 -0.44 34.06 26.30
CA GLY A 22 -1.06 32.73 26.39
C GLY A 22 -0.20 31.67 27.09
N GLU A 23 -0.74 30.47 27.22
CA GLU A 23 -0.07 29.33 27.86
C GLU A 23 0.94 28.67 26.92
N VAL A 24 1.93 27.93 27.43
CA VAL A 24 2.84 27.14 26.60
C VAL A 24 2.04 26.09 25.81
N LEU A 25 2.34 25.93 24.51
CA LEU A 25 1.63 24.92 23.71
C LEU A 25 1.82 23.51 24.31
N PRO A 26 0.75 22.70 24.42
CA PRO A 26 0.75 21.43 25.15
C PRO A 26 1.67 20.37 24.53
N ARG A 27 2.04 19.38 25.35
CA ARG A 27 2.68 18.11 24.95
C ARG A 27 1.85 16.95 25.51
N PRO A 28 1.31 16.05 24.66
CA PRO A 28 1.34 16.07 23.20
C PRO A 28 0.59 17.28 22.62
N THR A 29 0.84 17.60 21.34
CA THR A 29 0.13 18.71 20.68
C THR A 29 -1.35 18.38 20.50
N CYS A 30 -2.22 19.39 20.39
CA CYS A 30 -3.63 19.21 20.06
C CYS A 30 -3.82 18.33 18.82
N ARG A 31 -4.88 17.54 18.81
CA ARG A 31 -5.07 16.50 17.80
C ARG A 31 -5.44 17.10 16.45
N GLY A 32 -6.15 18.22 16.38
CA GLY A 32 -6.70 18.80 15.16
C GLY A 32 -7.44 17.79 14.28
N LYS A 33 -7.57 18.11 12.99
CA LYS A 33 -7.96 17.13 11.97
C LYS A 33 -6.76 16.25 11.61
N ARG A 34 -7.01 14.97 11.35
CA ARG A 34 -6.00 13.96 11.00
C ARG A 34 -6.52 13.04 9.89
N PRO A 35 -5.69 12.65 8.91
CA PRO A 35 -6.02 11.56 8.00
C PRO A 35 -5.88 10.23 8.77
N PRO A 36 -6.25 9.09 8.16
CA PRO A 36 -6.09 7.78 8.80
C PRO A 36 -4.65 7.45 9.21
N ASN A 37 -3.64 8.08 8.60
CA ASN A 37 -2.24 7.91 8.97
C ASN A 37 -1.81 8.67 10.24
N GLY A 38 -2.70 9.45 10.87
CA GLY A 38 -2.47 10.09 12.17
C GLY A 38 -1.57 11.33 12.16
N PHE A 39 -0.94 11.68 11.04
CA PHE A 39 -0.07 12.86 10.93
C PHE A 39 -0.85 14.18 10.86
N MET A 40 -0.18 15.27 11.22
CA MET A 40 -0.72 16.62 11.10
C MET A 40 -1.20 16.91 9.68
N TRP A 41 -2.41 17.43 9.54
CA TRP A 41 -3.06 17.66 8.25
C TRP A 41 -3.61 19.07 8.08
N ALA A 42 -3.59 19.54 6.84
CA ALA A 42 -4.32 20.72 6.39
C ALA A 42 -4.73 20.57 4.91
N PRO A 43 -5.85 21.19 4.47
CA PRO A 43 -6.31 21.10 3.09
C PRO A 43 -5.37 21.79 2.09
N THR A 44 -4.64 22.82 2.53
CA THR A 44 -3.66 23.54 1.70
C THR A 44 -2.37 23.80 2.49
N PRO A 45 -1.20 23.96 1.83
CA PRO A 45 0.06 24.26 2.53
C PRO A 45 0.02 25.60 3.30
N SER A 46 -0.78 26.55 2.82
CA SER A 46 -1.01 27.85 3.47
C SER A 46 -1.79 27.77 4.78
N GLN A 47 -2.29 26.60 5.17
CA GLN A 47 -2.97 26.40 6.46
C GLN A 47 -2.06 25.77 7.53
N PHE A 48 -0.76 25.71 7.28
CA PHE A 48 0.26 25.44 8.30
C PHE A 48 0.93 26.73 8.75
N TYR A 49 1.17 26.82 10.05
CA TYR A 49 1.71 28.00 10.72
C TYR A 49 2.92 27.61 11.54
N TRP A 50 4.03 28.32 11.33
CA TRP A 50 5.11 28.38 12.30
C TRP A 50 4.64 29.18 13.50
N ILE A 51 4.34 28.52 14.61
CA ILE A 51 3.83 29.14 15.83
C ILE A 51 4.90 29.13 16.94
N SER A 52 5.05 30.23 17.66
CA SER A 52 5.92 30.26 18.85
C SER A 52 5.38 29.28 19.89
N ARG A 53 6.17 28.32 20.34
CA ARG A 53 5.69 27.34 21.32
C ARG A 53 5.47 27.99 22.70
N ILE A 54 6.41 28.84 23.08
CA ILE A 54 6.37 29.66 24.29
C ILE A 54 6.24 31.11 23.83
N PRO A 55 5.25 31.88 24.30
CA PRO A 55 5.09 33.28 23.92
C PRO A 55 6.38 34.08 24.12
N GLU A 56 6.66 34.98 23.19
CA GLU A 56 7.85 35.86 23.17
C GLU A 56 9.22 35.15 23.08
N VAL A 57 9.25 33.81 23.08
CA VAL A 57 10.47 33.01 22.88
C VAL A 57 10.57 32.61 21.41
N GLY A 58 11.76 32.71 20.82
CA GLY A 58 12.04 32.32 19.43
C GLY A 58 11.98 30.82 19.14
N TYR A 59 11.37 30.01 20.02
CA TYR A 59 11.22 28.57 19.83
C TYR A 59 9.95 28.29 19.04
N MET A 60 10.10 27.99 17.75
CA MET A 60 9.00 27.80 16.80
C MET A 60 8.68 26.32 16.60
N THR A 61 7.40 26.01 16.38
CA THR A 61 6.92 24.69 15.95
C THR A 61 5.88 24.87 14.84
N ILE A 62 5.55 23.83 14.08
CA ILE A 62 4.52 23.94 13.03
C ILE A 62 3.22 23.36 13.54
N TRP A 63 2.13 24.11 13.42
CA TRP A 63 0.77 23.67 13.73
C TRP A 63 -0.14 23.88 12.52
N SER A 64 -1.16 23.04 12.36
CA SER A 64 -2.22 23.27 11.38
C SER A 64 -3.27 24.24 11.91
N LYS A 65 -4.03 24.88 11.02
CA LYS A 65 -5.20 25.71 11.37
C LYS A 65 -6.15 24.98 12.32
N SER A 66 -6.39 23.69 12.07
CA SER A 66 -7.30 22.88 12.88
C SER A 66 -6.82 22.68 14.33
N MET A 67 -5.52 22.49 14.54
CA MET A 67 -4.93 22.37 15.88
C MET A 67 -4.98 23.69 16.64
N ILE A 68 -4.77 24.82 15.94
CA ILE A 68 -4.88 26.16 16.52
C ILE A 68 -6.30 26.42 17.02
N VAL A 69 -7.31 26.05 16.23
CA VAL A 69 -8.72 26.20 16.62
C VAL A 69 -9.06 25.30 17.81
N GLU A 70 -8.56 24.07 17.84
CA GLU A 70 -8.77 23.15 18.96
C GLU A 70 -8.13 23.63 20.27
N PHE A 71 -6.98 24.29 20.19
CA PHE A 71 -6.31 24.86 21.36
C PHE A 71 -7.00 26.14 21.90
N GLU A 72 -8.05 26.60 21.24
CA GLU A 72 -8.83 27.80 21.62
C GLU A 72 -7.99 29.08 21.74
N GLU A 73 -6.86 29.15 21.06
CA GLU A 73 -6.00 30.32 21.15
C GLU A 73 -6.71 31.54 20.58
N THR A 74 -6.83 32.59 21.41
CA THR A 74 -7.87 33.62 21.32
C THR A 74 -8.15 34.07 19.90
N SER A 75 -9.36 33.78 19.41
CA SER A 75 -9.78 34.13 18.07
C SER A 75 -9.63 35.61 17.74
N ALA A 76 -9.57 36.47 18.76
CA ALA A 76 -9.34 37.91 18.62
C ALA A 76 -8.00 38.26 17.94
N GLU A 77 -6.88 37.61 18.28
CA GLU A 77 -5.58 37.91 17.65
C GLU A 77 -5.53 37.43 16.19
N LEU A 78 -6.13 36.27 15.92
CA LEU A 78 -6.19 35.71 14.58
C LEU A 78 -7.20 36.46 13.70
N ALA A 79 -8.35 36.84 14.24
CA ALA A 79 -9.32 37.72 13.59
C ALA A 79 -8.71 39.09 13.28
N ALA A 80 -7.90 39.65 14.20
CA ALA A 80 -7.18 40.91 13.95
C ALA A 80 -6.15 40.79 12.80
N LYS A 81 -5.66 39.58 12.52
CA LYS A 81 -4.80 39.28 11.35
C LYS A 81 -5.60 38.90 10.09
N GLY A 82 -6.92 39.00 10.12
CA GLY A 82 -7.80 38.63 9.01
C GLY A 82 -7.93 37.11 8.81
N ILE A 83 -7.47 36.30 9.77
CA ILE A 83 -7.62 34.84 9.71
C ILE A 83 -8.97 34.51 10.33
N ALA A 84 -9.99 34.28 9.48
CA ALA A 84 -11.27 33.76 9.92
C ALA A 84 -11.07 32.33 10.47
N LEU A 85 -11.19 32.18 11.78
CA LEU A 85 -11.28 30.89 12.45
C LEU A 85 -12.73 30.43 12.40
N GLU A 86 -13.02 29.62 11.41
CA GLU A 86 -14.20 28.78 11.40
C GLU A 86 -14.10 27.75 12.53
N ARG A 87 -15.26 27.30 13.05
CA ARG A 87 -15.27 26.25 14.06
C ARG A 87 -14.59 25.00 13.48
N LEU A 88 -14.01 24.18 14.34
CA LEU A 88 -13.31 22.95 13.91
C LEU A 88 -14.24 22.02 13.09
N GLU A 89 -15.53 22.03 13.39
CA GLU A 89 -16.57 21.27 12.70
C GLU A 89 -16.83 21.77 11.28
N ASP A 90 -16.67 23.07 11.04
CA ASP A 90 -16.89 23.72 9.75
C ASP A 90 -15.68 23.58 8.81
N GLN A 91 -14.50 23.25 9.36
CA GLN A 91 -13.30 23.03 8.57
C GLN A 91 -13.41 21.73 7.76
N GLU A 92 -12.88 21.78 6.53
CA GLU A 92 -12.79 20.60 5.68
C GLU A 92 -12.05 19.47 6.40
N ALA A 93 -12.62 18.26 6.38
CA ALA A 93 -11.96 17.05 6.85
C ALA A 93 -11.14 16.40 5.70
N PRO A 94 -10.09 15.62 6.00
CA PRO A 94 -9.45 14.79 4.98
C PRO A 94 -10.48 13.87 4.34
N LYS A 95 -10.55 13.90 3.00
CA LYS A 95 -11.46 13.06 2.22
C LYS A 95 -10.67 12.09 1.39
N LYS A 96 -11.09 10.83 1.35
CA LYS A 96 -10.52 9.86 0.40
C LYS A 96 -10.75 10.35 -1.03
N CYS A 97 -9.69 10.38 -1.82
CA CYS A 97 -9.72 10.69 -3.24
C CYS A 97 -9.81 9.37 -4.00
N GLU A 98 -10.97 9.09 -4.58
CA GLU A 98 -11.10 7.93 -5.45
C GLU A 98 -10.33 8.14 -6.75
N PRO A 99 -9.63 7.12 -7.26
CA PRO A 99 -9.03 7.17 -8.59
C PRO A 99 -10.12 7.26 -9.66
N TRP A 100 -9.72 7.63 -10.88
CA TRP A 100 -10.63 7.68 -12.01
C TRP A 100 -11.32 6.32 -12.22
N PRO A 101 -12.66 6.27 -12.26
CA PRO A 101 -13.38 5.02 -12.36
C PRO A 101 -13.20 4.40 -13.74
N LEU A 102 -12.66 3.21 -13.77
CA LEU A 102 -12.54 2.32 -14.91
C LEU A 102 -13.39 1.06 -14.75
N LEU A 103 -13.76 0.67 -13.53
CA LEU A 103 -14.60 -0.48 -13.30
C LEU A 103 -16.08 -0.11 -13.36
N SER A 104 -16.86 -1.00 -13.97
CA SER A 104 -18.32 -0.88 -14.04
C SER A 104 -18.97 -2.19 -13.60
N LEU A 105 -20.04 -2.08 -12.81
CA LEU A 105 -20.93 -3.18 -12.48
C LEU A 105 -22.03 -3.28 -13.57
N PRO A 106 -22.36 -4.48 -14.06
CA PRO A 106 -23.52 -4.73 -14.90
C PRO A 106 -24.81 -4.32 -14.20
N VAL A 107 -25.64 -3.52 -14.87
CA VAL A 107 -26.94 -3.04 -14.36
C VAL A 107 -27.86 -4.20 -13.90
N ALA A 108 -27.77 -5.36 -14.56
CA ALA A 108 -28.59 -6.54 -14.24
C ALA A 108 -28.27 -7.16 -12.86
N ALA A 109 -27.06 -6.97 -12.33
CA ALA A 109 -26.71 -7.45 -10.98
C ALA A 109 -27.37 -6.62 -9.87
N CYS A 110 -27.82 -5.39 -10.19
CA CYS A 110 -28.48 -4.51 -9.22
C CYS A 110 -30.02 -4.66 -9.19
N SER A 111 -30.66 -5.23 -10.21
CA SER A 111 -32.12 -5.23 -10.33
C SER A 111 -32.84 -6.30 -9.50
N ASP A 112 -32.17 -7.40 -9.14
CA ASP A 112 -32.85 -8.58 -8.53
C ASP A 112 -33.05 -8.47 -7.00
N ARG A 113 -32.54 -7.42 -6.35
CA ARG A 113 -32.70 -7.26 -4.89
C ARG A 113 -33.93 -6.47 -4.45
N GLY A 114 -34.77 -5.98 -5.36
CA GLY A 114 -36.05 -5.36 -5.01
C GLY A 114 -35.98 -4.11 -4.12
N GLU A 115 -34.77 -3.60 -3.83
CA GLU A 115 -34.57 -2.34 -3.12
C GLU A 115 -34.53 -1.21 -4.14
N ASP A 116 -35.68 -0.59 -4.30
CA ASP A 116 -35.86 0.67 -5.02
C ASP A 116 -35.08 1.77 -4.27
N SER A 117 -33.79 1.91 -4.57
CA SER A 117 -32.99 3.02 -4.05
C SER A 117 -32.20 3.69 -5.17
N ASP A 118 -32.44 4.98 -5.32
CA ASP A 118 -31.62 5.92 -6.12
C ASP A 118 -30.13 5.95 -5.71
N ALA A 119 -29.73 5.16 -4.71
CA ALA A 119 -28.35 4.94 -4.29
C ALA A 119 -27.59 4.00 -5.25
N SER A 120 -28.24 3.01 -5.86
CA SER A 120 -27.60 2.03 -6.78
C SER A 120 -27.35 2.59 -8.19
N ARG A 121 -27.92 3.75 -8.52
CA ARG A 121 -27.88 4.37 -9.86
C ARG A 121 -26.78 5.39 -10.07
N ARG A 122 -26.05 5.80 -9.03
CA ARG A 122 -24.92 6.72 -9.16
C ARG A 122 -23.68 5.88 -9.39
N SER A 123 -23.35 5.55 -10.65
CA SER A 123 -22.29 4.61 -11.09
C SER A 123 -21.88 3.59 -10.01
N ILE A 124 -20.62 3.37 -9.70
CA ILE A 124 -20.30 3.37 -8.26
C ILE A 124 -20.17 4.82 -7.75
N ARG A 125 -20.24 5.87 -8.61
CA ARG A 125 -20.69 7.28 -8.42
C ARG A 125 -20.63 8.16 -9.70
N GLY A 126 -21.57 8.01 -10.64
CA GLY A 126 -21.98 9.05 -11.61
C GLY A 126 -21.28 9.15 -12.99
N GLY A 127 -20.44 8.21 -13.40
CA GLY A 127 -19.93 8.17 -14.78
C GLY A 127 -21.04 7.90 -15.82
N ARG A 128 -21.07 8.65 -16.93
CA ARG A 128 -21.95 8.33 -18.08
C ARG A 128 -21.62 6.93 -18.57
N ILE A 129 -22.61 6.04 -18.53
CA ILE A 129 -22.52 4.68 -19.09
C ILE A 129 -22.20 4.83 -20.58
N GLY A 130 -20.98 4.49 -20.98
CA GLY A 130 -20.68 4.21 -22.39
C GLY A 130 -21.57 3.06 -22.89
N PRO A 131 -21.84 2.93 -24.19
CA PRO A 131 -22.74 1.90 -24.70
C PRO A 131 -22.35 0.53 -24.13
N MET A 132 -23.24 -0.06 -23.33
CA MET A 132 -23.03 -1.37 -22.69
C MET A 132 -22.73 -2.39 -23.79
N LEU A 133 -21.56 -3.02 -23.71
CA LEU A 133 -21.32 -4.23 -24.47
C LEU A 133 -22.21 -5.33 -23.87
N PRO A 134 -22.89 -6.15 -24.69
CA PRO A 134 -23.70 -7.25 -24.20
C PRO A 134 -22.85 -8.16 -23.31
N LEU A 135 -23.25 -8.28 -22.05
CA LEU A 135 -22.56 -9.10 -21.04
C LEU A 135 -22.74 -10.60 -21.25
N ASP A 136 -23.76 -10.97 -22.01
CA ASP A 136 -24.06 -12.36 -22.32
C ASP A 136 -23.43 -12.73 -23.68
N LEU A 137 -22.11 -12.53 -23.81
CA LEU A 137 -21.38 -13.22 -24.86
C LEU A 137 -21.18 -14.66 -24.39
N GLY A 138 -22.25 -15.46 -24.44
CA GLY A 138 -22.10 -16.90 -24.42
C GLY A 138 -21.07 -17.30 -25.48
N ASP A 139 -20.41 -18.45 -25.31
CA ASP A 139 -19.35 -18.97 -26.20
C ASP A 139 -19.65 -18.85 -27.73
N LYS A 140 -20.93 -18.72 -28.08
CA LYS A 140 -21.43 -18.53 -29.44
C LYS A 140 -21.24 -17.11 -29.98
N ASP A 141 -21.30 -16.06 -29.16
CA ASP A 141 -21.20 -14.66 -29.61
C ASP A 141 -19.78 -14.09 -29.54
N ALA A 142 -18.88 -14.69 -28.76
CA ALA A 142 -17.43 -14.41 -28.84
C ALA A 142 -16.87 -14.68 -30.26
N LYS A 143 -17.47 -15.63 -30.99
CA LYS A 143 -17.15 -15.89 -32.40
C LYS A 143 -17.68 -14.79 -33.35
N ALA A 144 -18.74 -14.07 -32.98
CA ALA A 144 -19.35 -13.05 -33.84
C ALA A 144 -18.64 -11.69 -33.73
N THR A 145 -18.08 -11.36 -32.56
CA THR A 145 -17.35 -10.09 -32.34
C THR A 145 -15.86 -10.18 -32.68
N GLY A 146 -15.32 -11.38 -32.92
CA GLY A 146 -13.89 -11.58 -33.18
C GLY A 146 -12.97 -11.17 -32.02
N GLY A 147 -13.52 -10.92 -30.84
CA GLY A 147 -12.79 -10.47 -29.66
C GLY A 147 -12.06 -11.62 -28.97
N SER A 148 -10.77 -11.45 -28.69
CA SER A 148 -9.99 -12.39 -27.87
C SER A 148 -10.57 -12.47 -26.45
N LEU A 149 -10.74 -13.68 -25.92
CA LEU A 149 -11.20 -13.91 -24.54
C LEU A 149 -10.30 -13.22 -23.51
N PHE A 150 -9.01 -13.10 -23.82
CA PHE A 150 -7.97 -12.56 -22.93
C PHE A 150 -7.87 -11.02 -22.95
N GLY A 151 -8.61 -10.35 -23.82
CA GLY A 151 -8.45 -8.91 -24.07
C GLY A 151 -7.09 -8.59 -24.71
N ASN A 152 -6.96 -7.41 -25.32
CA ASN A 152 -5.75 -6.98 -26.00
C ASN A 152 -5.32 -5.56 -25.56
N THR A 153 -5.85 -5.07 -24.44
CA THR A 153 -5.64 -3.69 -24.02
C THR A 153 -4.41 -3.57 -23.10
N TYR A 154 -3.34 -3.01 -23.67
CA TYR A 154 -2.09 -2.67 -22.97
C TYR A 154 -1.90 -1.15 -22.80
N GLY A 155 -2.94 -0.38 -23.10
CA GLY A 155 -2.90 1.08 -23.15
C GLY A 155 -2.66 1.72 -21.78
N PHE A 156 -2.12 2.94 -21.78
CA PHE A 156 -1.99 3.73 -20.55
C PHE A 156 -3.34 4.22 -20.03
N GLU A 157 -4.35 4.35 -20.89
CA GLU A 157 -5.68 4.85 -20.55
C GLU A 157 -6.55 3.82 -19.80
N SER A 158 -6.10 2.57 -19.74
CA SER A 158 -6.83 1.43 -19.18
C SER A 158 -6.22 0.89 -17.88
N LYS A 159 -5.27 1.61 -17.27
CA LYS A 159 -4.60 1.16 -16.05
C LYS A 159 -5.58 1.01 -14.90
N LEU A 160 -5.72 -0.21 -14.37
CA LEU A 160 -6.49 -0.41 -13.16
C LEU A 160 -5.79 0.30 -12.00
N GLU A 161 -6.45 1.33 -11.47
CA GLU A 161 -5.99 2.12 -10.34
C GLU A 161 -6.99 2.10 -9.19
N GLU A 162 -8.19 1.56 -9.41
CA GLU A 162 -9.19 1.29 -8.38
C GLU A 162 -8.83 0.03 -7.59
N LEU A 163 -9.45 -0.12 -6.41
CA LEU A 163 -9.44 -1.38 -5.70
C LEU A 163 -10.53 -2.30 -6.27
N ILE A 164 -10.21 -3.59 -6.40
CA ILE A 164 -11.21 -4.60 -6.72
C ILE A 164 -11.98 -4.89 -5.43
N PRO A 165 -13.32 -4.77 -5.41
CA PRO A 165 -14.07 -5.13 -4.22
C PRO A 165 -13.87 -6.60 -3.85
N ALA A 166 -13.88 -6.90 -2.55
CA ALA A 166 -13.58 -8.21 -1.98
C ALA A 166 -14.27 -9.38 -2.71
N SER A 167 -15.56 -9.21 -2.97
CA SER A 167 -16.45 -10.18 -3.60
C SER A 167 -16.12 -10.51 -5.06
N PHE A 168 -15.36 -9.64 -5.74
CA PHE A 168 -15.01 -9.79 -7.14
C PHE A 168 -13.54 -10.12 -7.39
N TYR A 169 -12.75 -10.35 -6.34
CA TYR A 169 -11.39 -10.83 -6.57
C TYR A 169 -11.42 -12.18 -7.31
N PRO A 170 -10.59 -12.33 -8.36
CA PRO A 170 -10.52 -13.58 -9.09
C PRO A 170 -9.94 -14.69 -8.21
N ASP A 171 -10.65 -15.81 -8.10
CA ASP A 171 -10.14 -17.01 -7.42
C ASP A 171 -9.24 -17.83 -8.35
N VAL A 172 -9.58 -17.81 -9.65
CA VAL A 172 -8.87 -18.50 -10.71
C VAL A 172 -8.43 -17.50 -11.75
N LEU A 173 -7.18 -17.62 -12.18
CA LEU A 173 -6.60 -16.82 -13.24
C LEU A 173 -6.19 -17.74 -14.39
N ILE A 174 -6.83 -17.56 -15.54
CA ILE A 174 -6.47 -18.25 -16.79
C ILE A 174 -5.53 -17.34 -17.57
N VAL A 175 -4.34 -17.83 -17.89
CA VAL A 175 -3.25 -17.02 -18.44
C VAL A 175 -2.91 -17.46 -19.86
N ASN A 176 -3.01 -16.52 -20.81
CA ASN A 176 -2.51 -16.69 -22.17
C ASN A 176 -1.04 -16.24 -22.24
N ASP A 177 -0.13 -17.21 -22.32
CA ASP A 177 1.31 -16.97 -22.29
C ASP A 177 2.04 -17.80 -23.36
N PRO A 178 1.87 -17.46 -24.65
CA PRO A 178 2.48 -18.20 -25.75
C PRO A 178 4.01 -18.05 -25.81
N ARG A 179 4.59 -17.13 -25.03
CA ARG A 179 6.04 -16.88 -24.98
C ARG A 179 6.73 -17.48 -23.75
N GLY A 180 5.98 -18.19 -22.90
CA GLY A 180 6.52 -18.79 -21.69
C GLY A 180 7.09 -17.77 -20.69
N ILE A 181 6.56 -16.54 -20.65
CA ILE A 181 6.97 -15.49 -19.70
C ILE A 181 6.82 -15.99 -18.26
N THR A 182 5.75 -16.74 -17.98
CA THR A 182 5.48 -17.33 -16.67
C THR A 182 6.38 -18.51 -16.32
N GLU A 183 7.30 -18.93 -17.18
CA GLU A 183 8.41 -19.81 -16.74
C GLU A 183 9.46 -19.03 -15.94
N GLY A 184 9.37 -17.70 -15.92
CA GLY A 184 10.29 -16.82 -15.20
C GLY A 184 11.71 -16.81 -15.77
N LYS A 185 11.96 -17.49 -16.89
CA LYS A 185 13.28 -17.49 -17.54
C LYS A 185 13.59 -16.05 -17.93
N ARG A 186 14.82 -15.59 -17.62
CA ARG A 186 15.29 -14.33 -18.17
C ARG A 186 15.25 -14.47 -19.68
N VAL A 187 14.45 -13.64 -20.34
CA VAL A 187 14.48 -13.49 -21.80
C VAL A 187 15.83 -12.84 -22.11
N LEU A 188 16.88 -13.67 -22.22
CA LEU A 188 18.24 -13.20 -22.46
C LEU A 188 18.44 -12.78 -23.92
N ASP A 189 17.58 -13.26 -24.83
CA ASP A 189 17.56 -12.79 -26.20
C ASP A 189 16.17 -12.99 -26.84
N PRO A 190 15.49 -11.93 -27.32
CA PRO A 190 14.27 -12.07 -28.12
C PRO A 190 14.46 -12.89 -29.40
N ALA A 191 15.72 -13.05 -29.86
CA ALA A 191 16.07 -13.74 -31.09
C ALA A 191 16.28 -15.26 -30.91
N GLU A 192 16.49 -15.76 -29.70
CA GLU A 192 16.50 -17.20 -29.44
C GLU A 192 15.04 -17.68 -29.46
N GLY A 193 14.60 -18.08 -30.64
CA GLY A 193 13.26 -18.59 -30.91
C GLY A 193 12.90 -19.66 -29.89
N ALA A 194 12.07 -19.28 -28.93
CA ALA A 194 11.35 -20.25 -28.13
C ALA A 194 10.57 -21.09 -29.14
N ASP A 195 10.95 -22.37 -29.27
CA ASP A 195 10.08 -23.37 -29.87
C ASP A 195 8.69 -23.11 -29.32
N ALA A 196 7.73 -22.88 -30.22
CA ALA A 196 6.39 -22.45 -29.86
C ALA A 196 5.87 -23.40 -28.79
N LEU A 197 5.92 -22.96 -27.53
CA LEU A 197 5.43 -23.75 -26.44
C LEU A 197 3.97 -24.01 -26.73
N GLU A 198 3.47 -25.21 -26.42
CA GLU A 198 2.06 -25.53 -26.62
C GLU A 198 1.23 -24.37 -26.08
N SER A 199 0.41 -23.78 -26.96
CA SER A 199 -0.33 -22.54 -26.72
C SER A 199 -1.50 -22.72 -25.75
N LEU A 200 -1.38 -23.69 -24.84
CA LEU A 200 -2.42 -24.02 -23.89
C LEU A 200 -2.48 -22.96 -22.79
N PRO A 201 -3.67 -22.43 -22.48
CA PRO A 201 -3.86 -21.53 -21.36
C PRO A 201 -3.38 -22.16 -20.04
N ARG A 202 -2.63 -21.39 -19.27
CA ARG A 202 -2.10 -21.80 -17.96
C ARG A 202 -3.10 -21.44 -16.87
N HIS A 203 -3.26 -22.31 -15.88
CA HIS A 203 -4.23 -22.12 -14.80
C HIS A 203 -3.52 -21.80 -13.49
N TYR A 204 -3.99 -20.75 -12.84
CA TYR A 204 -3.48 -20.30 -11.56
C TYR A 204 -4.62 -20.14 -10.56
N LYS A 205 -4.29 -20.35 -9.28
CA LYS A 205 -5.19 -20.16 -8.15
C LYS A 205 -4.67 -19.02 -7.27
N ARG A 206 -5.57 -18.14 -6.84
CA ARG A 206 -5.24 -17.07 -5.90
C ARG A 206 -4.83 -17.65 -4.54
N VAL A 207 -3.86 -17.00 -3.94
CA VAL A 207 -3.36 -17.24 -2.58
C VAL A 207 -3.46 -15.98 -1.75
N TRP A 208 -3.18 -14.80 -2.33
CA TRP A 208 -3.34 -13.52 -1.64
C TRP A 208 -4.21 -12.53 -2.42
N PRO A 209 -4.91 -11.60 -1.73
CA PRO A 209 -5.23 -11.67 -0.29
C PRO A 209 -5.97 -12.99 0.03
N ASP A 210 -5.82 -13.50 1.25
CA ASP A 210 -6.12 -14.91 1.60
C ASP A 210 -7.50 -15.35 1.09
N VAL A 211 -7.55 -16.54 0.49
CA VAL A 211 -8.77 -17.16 -0.02
C VAL A 211 -9.49 -17.94 1.09
N ASP A 212 -8.79 -18.28 2.19
CA ASP A 212 -9.41 -18.82 3.41
C ASP A 212 -10.21 -17.71 4.09
N ARG A 213 -11.42 -17.49 3.57
CA ARG A 213 -12.61 -16.90 4.24
C ARG A 213 -12.48 -16.86 5.76
N LEU A 214 -11.90 -15.80 6.31
CA LEU A 214 -12.09 -15.46 7.70
C LEU A 214 -13.60 -15.19 7.88
N LYS A 215 -14.33 -16.19 8.40
CA LYS A 215 -15.66 -16.14 9.04
C LYS A 215 -16.99 -16.07 8.24
N TYR A 216 -17.07 -16.17 6.90
CA TYR A 216 -18.39 -16.17 6.21
C TYR A 216 -18.69 -17.42 5.34
N PRO A 217 -19.91 -18.04 5.43
CA PRO A 217 -20.20 -19.34 4.82
C PRO A 217 -20.85 -19.30 3.42
N ALA A 218 -21.23 -18.15 2.88
CA ALA A 218 -21.93 -18.12 1.59
C ALA A 218 -20.93 -18.35 0.43
N LEU A 219 -20.93 -19.56 -0.15
CA LEU A 219 -20.15 -20.00 -1.33
C LEU A 219 -19.97 -18.88 -2.37
N PRO A 220 -18.76 -18.69 -2.95
CA PRO A 220 -18.66 -17.82 -4.10
C PRO A 220 -19.52 -18.47 -5.18
N ALA A 221 -20.33 -17.68 -5.88
CA ALA A 221 -21.04 -18.15 -7.05
C ALA A 221 -20.01 -18.85 -7.98
N PRO A 222 -20.36 -19.95 -8.65
CA PRO A 222 -19.44 -20.67 -9.52
C PRO A 222 -18.71 -19.71 -10.48
N GLY A 223 -17.40 -19.57 -10.25
CA GLY A 223 -16.41 -19.07 -11.20
C GLY A 223 -16.08 -17.57 -11.16
N ASN A 224 -15.49 -17.05 -10.07
CA ASN A 224 -14.71 -15.79 -10.12
C ASN A 224 -13.41 -16.02 -10.92
N VAL A 225 -13.55 -16.25 -12.23
CA VAL A 225 -12.45 -16.50 -13.16
C VAL A 225 -12.08 -15.19 -13.87
N ALA A 226 -10.80 -14.83 -13.82
CA ALA A 226 -10.25 -13.76 -14.64
C ALA A 226 -9.32 -14.31 -15.72
N TYR A 227 -9.14 -13.53 -16.78
CA TYR A 227 -8.27 -13.87 -17.90
C TYR A 227 -7.12 -12.87 -17.97
N LEU A 228 -5.89 -13.36 -17.92
CA LEU A 228 -4.67 -12.55 -18.05
C LEU A 228 -4.03 -12.80 -19.42
N ASN A 229 -3.84 -11.74 -20.22
CA ASN A 229 -3.10 -11.83 -21.46
C ASN A 229 -1.67 -11.34 -21.30
N LEU A 230 -0.72 -12.27 -21.44
CA LEU A 230 0.71 -11.98 -21.53
C LEU A 230 1.23 -12.01 -22.97
N ALA A 231 0.41 -12.38 -23.95
CA ALA A 231 0.81 -12.41 -25.35
C ALA A 231 1.09 -11.00 -25.88
N GLY A 232 2.38 -10.66 -26.04
CA GLY A 232 2.78 -9.32 -26.46
C GLY A 232 2.77 -8.27 -25.34
N ALA A 233 2.62 -8.70 -24.08
CA ALA A 233 2.69 -7.83 -22.92
C ALA A 233 4.01 -7.03 -22.87
N PRO A 234 3.96 -5.69 -22.87
CA PRO A 234 5.15 -4.86 -22.75
C PRO A 234 5.94 -5.19 -21.47
N HIS A 235 7.26 -5.26 -21.60
CA HIS A 235 8.14 -5.38 -20.45
C HIS A 235 8.27 -4.01 -19.75
N LEU A 236 7.92 -3.94 -18.47
CA LEU A 236 8.01 -2.71 -17.67
C LEU A 236 9.37 -2.58 -16.98
N GLY A 237 9.99 -3.70 -16.62
CA GLY A 237 11.32 -3.72 -16.01
C GLY A 237 11.64 -5.05 -15.35
N HIS A 238 12.87 -5.17 -14.86
CA HIS A 238 13.33 -6.36 -14.17
C HIS A 238 14.06 -6.00 -12.86
N GLY A 239 13.86 -6.85 -11.85
CA GLY A 239 14.62 -6.83 -10.60
C GLY A 239 15.70 -7.91 -10.58
N SER A 240 16.33 -8.08 -9.42
CA SER A 240 17.28 -9.19 -9.20
C SER A 240 16.59 -10.55 -9.18
N HIS A 241 15.29 -10.58 -8.91
CA HIS A 241 14.53 -11.81 -8.63
C HIS A 241 13.22 -11.94 -9.41
N SER A 242 12.88 -10.97 -10.25
CA SER A 242 11.62 -10.98 -10.98
C SER A 242 11.69 -10.14 -12.25
N SER A 243 10.76 -10.39 -13.17
CA SER A 243 10.41 -9.51 -14.28
C SER A 243 9.02 -8.95 -14.07
N VAL A 244 8.76 -7.75 -14.59
CA VAL A 244 7.47 -7.08 -14.53
C VAL A 244 6.99 -6.79 -15.95
N HIS A 245 5.74 -7.13 -16.23
CA HIS A 245 5.09 -6.93 -17.51
C HIS A 245 3.78 -6.17 -17.33
N ARG A 246 3.41 -5.35 -18.32
CA ARG A 246 2.06 -4.79 -18.39
C ARG A 246 1.16 -5.82 -19.05
N ALA A 247 0.22 -6.37 -18.30
CA ALA A 247 -0.70 -7.39 -18.76
C ALA A 247 -2.11 -6.82 -18.93
N SER A 248 -2.85 -7.35 -19.91
CA SER A 248 -4.28 -7.13 -20.04
C SER A 248 -5.00 -8.12 -19.12
N LEU A 249 -5.87 -7.62 -18.23
CA LEU A 249 -6.65 -8.40 -17.28
C LEU A 249 -8.13 -8.18 -17.57
N ARG A 250 -8.85 -9.26 -17.88
CA ARG A 250 -10.31 -9.25 -17.92
C ARG A 250 -10.84 -9.84 -16.63
N LEU A 251 -11.56 -9.02 -15.86
CA LEU A 251 -12.12 -9.40 -14.56
C LEU A 251 -13.33 -10.36 -14.74
N PRO A 252 -13.77 -11.04 -13.66
CA PRO A 252 -14.95 -11.90 -13.70
C PRO A 252 -16.19 -11.14 -14.18
N GLY A 253 -17.12 -11.83 -14.85
CA GLY A 253 -18.16 -11.20 -15.67
C GLY A 253 -19.04 -10.13 -15.00
N ALA A 254 -19.11 -10.08 -13.67
CA ALA A 254 -19.79 -9.01 -12.95
C ALA A 254 -18.97 -7.70 -12.84
N LEU A 255 -17.73 -7.66 -13.31
CA LEU A 255 -16.92 -6.45 -13.42
C LEU A 255 -16.35 -6.35 -14.82
N ALA A 256 -16.60 -5.22 -15.48
CA ALA A 256 -15.99 -4.89 -16.76
C ALA A 256 -15.21 -3.58 -16.66
N GLY A 257 -14.03 -3.56 -17.28
CA GLY A 257 -13.34 -2.31 -17.55
C GLY A 257 -14.13 -1.46 -18.54
N MET A 258 -14.03 -0.14 -18.43
CA MET A 258 -14.61 0.84 -19.38
C MET A 258 -13.82 0.92 -20.69
N THR A 259 -13.30 -0.21 -21.17
CA THR A 259 -12.56 -0.34 -22.44
C THR A 259 -13.41 -1.08 -23.46
N THR A 260 -12.99 -1.04 -24.73
CA THR A 260 -13.74 -1.67 -25.83
C THR A 260 -13.85 -3.19 -25.73
N ASP A 261 -12.96 -3.84 -24.97
CA ASP A 261 -12.96 -5.29 -24.77
C ASP A 261 -13.26 -5.70 -23.31
N GLY A 262 -13.59 -4.72 -22.46
CA GLY A 262 -13.89 -4.93 -21.04
C GLY A 262 -12.66 -5.27 -20.19
N SER A 263 -11.45 -5.23 -20.74
CA SER A 263 -10.21 -5.50 -20.01
C SER A 263 -9.58 -4.23 -19.43
N VAL A 264 -8.74 -4.40 -18.42
CA VAL A 264 -7.93 -3.34 -17.80
C VAL A 264 -6.46 -3.73 -17.84
N SER A 265 -5.55 -2.77 -17.72
CA SER A 265 -4.11 -3.02 -17.68
C SER A 265 -3.60 -3.07 -16.25
N VAL A 266 -2.81 -4.10 -15.92
CA VAL A 266 -2.19 -4.31 -14.61
C VAL A 266 -0.69 -4.58 -14.75
N ALA A 267 0.08 -4.37 -13.69
CA ALA A 267 1.45 -4.87 -13.61
C ALA A 267 1.43 -6.33 -13.13
N ALA A 268 1.99 -7.23 -13.94
CA ALA A 268 2.21 -8.63 -13.61
C ALA A 268 3.69 -8.84 -13.29
N LYS A 269 4.01 -9.02 -12.01
CA LYS A 269 5.36 -9.33 -11.52
C LYS A 269 5.50 -10.85 -11.40
N ILE A 270 6.55 -11.39 -12.00
CA ILE A 270 6.77 -12.82 -12.17
C ILE A 270 8.15 -13.15 -11.62
N ALA A 271 8.23 -14.10 -10.67
CA ALA A 271 9.50 -14.52 -10.10
C ALA A 271 10.38 -15.25 -11.12
N PHE A 272 11.69 -15.18 -10.96
CA PHE A 272 12.61 -16.06 -11.68
C PHE A 272 12.47 -17.52 -11.15
N PRO A 273 12.83 -18.55 -11.95
CA PRO A 273 12.72 -19.96 -11.59
C PRO A 273 13.87 -20.37 -10.67
N ILE A 274 14.01 -19.65 -9.56
CA ILE A 274 14.92 -19.95 -8.46
C ILE A 274 14.12 -19.82 -7.16
N THR A 275 14.33 -20.72 -6.20
CA THR A 275 13.45 -20.75 -5.03
C THR A 275 13.45 -19.44 -4.24
N GLY A 276 14.62 -18.80 -4.07
CA GLY A 276 14.71 -17.51 -3.38
C GLY A 276 13.92 -16.38 -4.07
N ALA A 277 13.77 -16.42 -5.40
CA ALA A 277 12.97 -15.43 -6.11
C ALA A 277 11.47 -15.61 -5.87
N ARG A 278 11.00 -16.85 -5.93
CA ARG A 278 9.60 -17.20 -5.60
C ARG A 278 9.27 -16.82 -4.17
N ALA A 279 10.21 -17.09 -3.25
CA ALA A 279 10.10 -16.71 -1.85
C ALA A 279 9.92 -15.21 -1.64
N MET A 280 10.78 -14.41 -2.26
CA MET A 280 10.64 -12.95 -2.19
C MET A 280 9.34 -12.44 -2.78
N LEU A 281 8.80 -13.10 -3.82
CA LEU A 281 7.52 -12.69 -4.42
C LEU A 281 6.32 -13.06 -3.53
N ASP A 282 6.33 -14.23 -2.89
CA ASP A 282 5.30 -14.60 -1.89
C ASP A 282 5.34 -13.65 -0.69
N HIS A 283 6.54 -13.40 -0.16
CA HIS A 283 6.74 -12.44 0.94
C HIS A 283 6.25 -11.04 0.58
N GLU A 284 6.53 -10.58 -0.64
CA GLU A 284 6.03 -9.29 -1.14
C GLU A 284 4.49 -9.26 -1.16
N ALA A 285 3.84 -10.32 -1.63
CA ALA A 285 2.39 -10.42 -1.67
C ALA A 285 1.76 -10.44 -0.28
N GLU A 286 2.38 -11.16 0.66
CA GLU A 286 1.98 -11.19 2.06
C GLU A 286 2.07 -9.78 2.68
N MET A 287 3.18 -9.08 2.48
CA MET A 287 3.37 -7.73 2.99
C MET A 287 2.33 -6.74 2.45
N TYR A 288 2.00 -6.80 1.16
CA TYR A 288 0.89 -6.00 0.62
C TYR A 288 -0.45 -6.38 1.23
N THR A 289 -0.70 -7.66 1.49
CA THR A 289 -1.94 -8.13 2.12
C THR A 289 -2.08 -7.60 3.55
N ARG A 290 -1.00 -7.62 4.33
CA ARG A 290 -0.99 -7.07 5.69
C ARG A 290 -1.24 -5.57 5.73
N VAL A 291 -0.75 -4.83 4.74
CA VAL A 291 -1.06 -3.40 4.59
C VAL A 291 -2.52 -3.19 4.20
N TYR A 292 -3.04 -4.03 3.29
CA TYR A 292 -4.39 -3.89 2.77
C TYR A 292 -5.47 -4.15 3.83
N GLY A 293 -5.22 -5.14 4.70
CA GLY A 293 -6.23 -5.62 5.66
C GLY A 293 -7.30 -6.52 5.02
N PRO A 294 -8.18 -7.14 5.82
CA PRO A 294 -9.41 -7.76 5.35
C PRO A 294 -10.28 -6.69 4.68
N ALA A 295 -10.86 -7.05 3.54
CA ALA A 295 -11.43 -6.14 2.57
C ALA A 295 -12.89 -5.71 2.85
N ASP A 296 -13.41 -5.99 4.06
CA ASP A 296 -14.84 -5.82 4.35
C ASP A 296 -15.14 -4.38 4.80
N ASP A 297 -15.63 -3.58 3.85
CA ASP A 297 -15.94 -2.15 3.99
C ASP A 297 -17.40 -1.84 4.39
N ASP A 298 -18.31 -2.83 4.49
CA ASP A 298 -19.75 -2.51 4.52
C ASP A 298 -20.50 -2.75 5.84
N ASP A 299 -19.88 -3.30 6.90
CA ASP A 299 -20.62 -3.64 8.14
C ASP A 299 -19.96 -3.22 9.48
N MET A 300 -19.00 -2.30 9.47
CA MET A 300 -18.58 -1.59 10.70
C MET A 300 -19.61 -0.53 11.11
N VAL A 301 -20.87 -0.96 11.28
CA VAL A 301 -21.76 -0.35 12.26
C VAL A 301 -21.18 -0.69 13.62
N LEU A 302 -20.90 0.33 14.44
CA LEU A 302 -20.52 0.20 15.84
C LEU A 302 -21.52 -0.72 16.58
N GLY A 303 -21.22 -2.02 16.71
CA GLY A 303 -22.20 -2.95 17.26
C GLY A 303 -21.80 -4.42 17.28
N HIS A 304 -21.23 -4.84 18.42
CA HIS A 304 -21.29 -6.20 18.98
C HIS A 304 -20.44 -7.29 18.30
N SER A 305 -19.31 -7.57 18.93
CA SER A 305 -18.51 -8.77 18.68
C SER A 305 -19.24 -10.03 19.20
N PRO A 306 -19.30 -11.14 18.46
CA PRO A 306 -19.85 -12.40 18.92
C PRO A 306 -18.83 -13.13 19.79
N ALA A 307 -19.20 -13.38 21.05
CA ALA A 307 -18.44 -14.20 21.98
C ALA A 307 -18.22 -15.61 21.42
N LEU A 308 -16.97 -15.97 21.13
CA LEU A 308 -16.57 -17.37 21.01
C LEU A 308 -16.26 -17.89 22.41
N GLY A 309 -17.20 -18.70 22.90
CA GLY A 309 -17.15 -19.25 24.24
C GLY A 309 -15.97 -20.19 24.48
N THR A 310 -15.31 -19.97 25.61
CA THR A 310 -14.91 -21.06 26.48
C THR A 310 -15.81 -20.99 27.70
N LYS A 311 -16.67 -22.01 27.86
CA LYS A 311 -17.39 -22.27 29.11
C LYS A 311 -16.35 -22.52 30.20
N ASN A 312 -16.11 -21.53 31.04
CA ASN A 312 -15.68 -21.74 32.41
C ASN A 312 -16.68 -20.97 33.27
N GLU A 313 -17.69 -21.70 33.74
CA GLU A 313 -18.55 -21.24 34.82
C GLU A 313 -17.68 -21.07 36.08
N GLU A 314 -17.99 -20.02 36.85
CA GLU A 314 -17.54 -19.78 38.23
C GLU A 314 -16.13 -19.21 38.42
N ASN A 315 -15.95 -17.91 38.13
CA ASN A 315 -15.20 -16.99 38.99
C ASN A 315 -15.53 -15.53 38.66
N GLU A 316 -16.63 -15.03 39.23
CA GLU A 316 -16.89 -13.59 39.40
C GLU A 316 -15.99 -13.06 40.51
N LYS A 317 -14.89 -12.39 40.16
CA LYS A 317 -14.28 -11.32 40.97
C LYS A 317 -13.58 -10.31 40.07
N ASP A 318 -14.22 -9.16 39.89
CA ASP A 318 -13.63 -7.83 39.73
C ASP A 318 -12.25 -7.78 39.07
N GLY A 319 -12.20 -8.12 37.79
CA GLY A 319 -11.05 -7.84 36.93
C GLY A 319 -11.44 -6.75 35.95
N GLU A 320 -10.81 -5.58 36.07
CA GLU A 320 -10.85 -4.51 35.07
C GLU A 320 -10.60 -5.15 33.69
N ALA A 321 -11.59 -5.06 32.81
CA ALA A 321 -11.44 -5.49 31.43
C ALA A 321 -10.40 -4.56 30.80
N GLU A 322 -9.15 -5.01 30.74
CA GLU A 322 -8.15 -4.40 29.86
C GLU A 322 -8.72 -4.49 28.45
N ASP A 323 -9.13 -3.33 27.93
CA ASP A 323 -9.48 -3.13 26.53
C ASP A 323 -8.27 -3.53 25.68
N LYS A 324 -8.19 -4.81 25.33
CA LYS A 324 -7.29 -5.27 24.27
C LYS A 324 -7.81 -4.61 23.00
N GLU A 325 -7.20 -3.48 22.67
CA GLU A 325 -7.39 -2.75 21.44
C GLU A 325 -7.13 -3.73 20.28
N GLU A 326 -8.20 -4.39 19.83
CA GLU A 326 -8.14 -5.36 18.73
C GLU A 326 -7.62 -4.58 17.52
N LEU A 327 -6.42 -4.95 17.07
CA LEU A 327 -5.68 -4.23 16.04
C LEU A 327 -6.58 -4.09 14.81
N ASP A 328 -7.09 -2.88 14.55
CA ASP A 328 -8.01 -2.63 13.44
C ASP A 328 -7.34 -3.12 12.14
N PRO A 329 -7.88 -4.17 11.50
CA PRO A 329 -7.25 -4.75 10.34
C PRO A 329 -7.16 -3.77 9.15
N ALA A 330 -8.00 -2.72 9.10
CA ALA A 330 -7.96 -1.68 8.07
C ALA A 330 -6.95 -0.54 8.39
N ARG A 331 -6.25 -0.61 9.53
CA ARG A 331 -5.38 0.46 10.05
C ARG A 331 -4.36 0.99 9.04
N HIS A 332 -3.87 0.15 8.14
CA HIS A 332 -2.78 0.49 7.21
C HIS A 332 -3.22 0.68 5.76
N ARG A 333 -4.50 0.50 5.45
CA ARG A 333 -5.04 0.60 4.08
C ARG A 333 -4.78 1.95 3.43
N HIS A 334 -4.70 3.00 4.25
CA HIS A 334 -4.35 4.36 3.83
C HIS A 334 -2.99 4.46 3.11
N LEU A 335 -2.10 3.47 3.25
CA LEU A 335 -0.85 3.41 2.50
C LEU A 335 -1.07 3.11 1.01
N MET A 336 -2.24 2.60 0.60
CA MET A 336 -2.60 2.32 -0.80
C MET A 336 -3.69 3.28 -1.33
N GLU A 337 -4.12 4.23 -0.52
CA GLU A 337 -5.22 5.15 -0.81
C GLU A 337 -4.74 6.59 -0.88
N HIS A 338 -5.51 7.43 -1.57
CA HIS A 338 -5.25 8.87 -1.67
C HIS A 338 -6.24 9.62 -0.78
N PHE A 339 -5.77 10.68 -0.14
CA PHE A 339 -6.59 11.60 0.63
C PHE A 339 -6.31 13.04 0.20
N THR A 340 -7.31 13.91 0.34
CA THR A 340 -7.16 15.34 0.07
C THR A 340 -6.17 15.99 1.04
N GLY A 341 -5.61 17.13 0.65
CA GLY A 341 -4.75 17.96 1.51
C GLY A 341 -3.31 17.48 1.61
N PHE A 342 -2.67 17.88 2.72
CA PHE A 342 -1.24 17.74 2.94
C PHE A 342 -0.94 17.31 4.36
N ASN A 343 0.13 16.54 4.52
CA ASN A 343 0.71 16.14 5.78
C ASN A 343 1.97 16.96 6.11
N ILE A 344 2.17 17.23 7.39
CA ILE A 344 3.49 17.61 7.94
C ILE A 344 3.97 16.50 8.87
N MET A 345 5.23 16.13 8.74
CA MET A 345 5.85 15.00 9.47
C MET A 345 6.98 15.55 10.34
N THR A 346 6.62 16.44 11.27
CA THR A 346 7.57 16.97 12.24
C THR A 346 8.05 15.87 13.18
N PRO A 347 9.31 15.94 13.65
CA PRO A 347 10.31 16.99 13.38
C PRO A 347 11.09 16.78 12.07
N HIS A 348 10.95 15.61 11.45
CA HIS A 348 11.83 15.16 10.37
C HIS A 348 11.63 15.89 9.04
N LEU A 349 10.41 16.42 8.81
CA LEU A 349 10.02 17.05 7.55
C LEU A 349 9.13 18.27 7.79
N ALA A 350 9.68 19.45 7.54
CA ALA A 350 8.97 20.73 7.69
C ALA A 350 8.17 21.15 6.43
N HIS A 351 8.38 20.48 5.30
CA HIS A 351 7.68 20.76 4.05
C HIS A 351 6.40 19.93 3.96
N PRO A 352 5.22 20.56 3.73
CA PRO A 352 3.99 19.84 3.49
C PRO A 352 4.10 18.89 2.28
N VAL A 353 3.66 17.65 2.46
CA VAL A 353 3.60 16.63 1.40
C VAL A 353 2.16 16.18 1.17
N PRO A 354 1.73 15.85 -0.05
CA PRO A 354 0.37 15.41 -0.31
C PRO A 354 0.07 14.10 0.41
N VAL A 355 -1.18 13.89 0.79
CA VAL A 355 -1.63 12.64 1.43
C VAL A 355 -1.92 11.56 0.39
N GLY A 356 -0.96 11.29 -0.49
CA GLY A 356 -1.11 10.28 -1.54
C GLY A 356 -0.81 8.87 -1.08
N ALA A 357 -1.19 7.86 -1.86
CA ALA A 357 -0.78 6.48 -1.61
C ALA A 357 0.75 6.33 -1.63
N VAL A 358 1.27 5.50 -0.72
CA VAL A 358 2.70 5.14 -0.61
C VAL A 358 3.00 3.89 -1.41
N LEU A 359 2.18 2.85 -1.27
CA LEU A 359 2.35 1.53 -1.86
C LEU A 359 1.36 1.32 -3.01
N PRO A 360 1.70 0.46 -4.00
CA PRO A 360 0.78 0.06 -5.06
C PRO A 360 -0.41 -0.72 -4.50
N LYS A 361 -1.53 -0.69 -5.23
CA LYS A 361 -2.66 -1.59 -4.95
C LYS A 361 -2.33 -3.04 -5.34
N LEU A 362 -2.84 -3.99 -4.55
CA LEU A 362 -2.73 -5.44 -4.77
C LEU A 362 -3.99 -5.96 -5.49
N TYR A 363 -3.82 -6.68 -6.60
CA TYR A 363 -4.91 -7.35 -7.34
C TYR A 363 -4.87 -8.88 -7.22
N GLY A 364 -3.84 -9.38 -6.56
CA GLY A 364 -3.75 -10.74 -6.05
C GLY A 364 -2.43 -11.41 -6.36
N TYR A 365 -2.12 -12.43 -5.58
CA TYR A 365 -0.99 -13.31 -5.79
C TYR A 365 -1.50 -14.70 -6.16
N TYR A 366 -1.00 -15.22 -7.26
CA TYR A 366 -1.52 -16.42 -7.88
C TYR A 366 -0.40 -17.43 -8.07
N ILE A 367 -0.66 -18.67 -7.69
CA ILE A 367 0.26 -19.78 -7.89
C ILE A 367 -0.33 -20.79 -8.89
N PRO A 368 0.49 -21.52 -9.64
CA PRO A 368 0.01 -22.52 -10.60
C PRO A 368 -0.92 -23.54 -9.92
N CYS A 369 -2.02 -23.92 -10.58
CA CYS A 369 -3.02 -24.82 -9.97
C CYS A 369 -2.41 -26.15 -9.52
N GLU A 370 -1.49 -26.72 -10.31
CA GLU A 370 -0.77 -27.96 -9.98
C GLU A 370 0.06 -27.84 -8.70
N GLU A 371 0.55 -26.65 -8.36
CA GLU A 371 1.27 -26.37 -7.12
C GLU A 371 0.36 -26.02 -5.96
N SER A 372 -0.85 -25.51 -6.24
CA SER A 372 -1.68 -24.87 -5.23
C SER A 372 -2.08 -25.78 -4.08
N GLU A 373 -2.37 -27.04 -4.36
CA GLU A 373 -2.71 -28.00 -3.31
C GLU A 373 -1.49 -28.41 -2.46
N ALA A 374 -0.31 -28.48 -3.07
CA ALA A 374 0.93 -28.80 -2.36
C ALA A 374 1.36 -27.63 -1.47
N PHE A 375 1.25 -26.40 -1.98
CA PHE A 375 1.53 -25.17 -1.25
C PHE A 375 0.62 -25.01 -0.03
N VAL A 376 -0.70 -25.20 -0.20
CA VAL A 376 -1.67 -25.13 0.91
C VAL A 376 -1.40 -26.23 1.94
N ARG A 377 -1.05 -27.45 1.50
CA ARG A 377 -0.68 -28.54 2.42
C ARG A 377 0.57 -28.21 3.22
N ALA A 378 1.63 -27.72 2.57
CA ALA A 378 2.89 -27.37 3.22
C ALA A 378 2.70 -26.31 4.32
N ARG A 379 1.97 -25.21 4.03
CA ARG A 379 1.66 -24.17 5.03
C ARG A 379 0.87 -24.70 6.23
N LYS A 380 -0.02 -25.68 6.03
CA LYS A 380 -0.81 -26.27 7.13
C LYS A 380 -0.01 -27.24 7.99
N THR A 381 1.01 -27.89 7.42
CA THR A 381 1.82 -28.90 8.12
C THR A 381 3.06 -28.33 8.79
N ASP A 382 3.62 -27.23 8.27
CA ASP A 382 4.82 -26.63 8.85
C ASP A 382 4.47 -25.84 10.11
N LYS A 383 5.01 -26.30 11.25
CA LYS A 383 4.90 -25.63 12.55
C LYS A 383 5.65 -24.30 12.61
N ASN A 384 6.42 -23.97 11.58
CA ASN A 384 7.15 -22.71 11.48
C ASN A 384 7.22 -22.25 10.01
N PRO A 385 6.15 -21.65 9.45
CA PRO A 385 6.12 -21.11 8.09
C PRO A 385 7.27 -20.12 7.82
N GLU A 386 7.75 -19.46 8.88
CA GLU A 386 8.90 -18.54 8.85
C GLU A 386 10.23 -19.22 8.50
N ASP A 387 10.43 -20.49 8.88
CA ASP A 387 11.67 -21.22 8.57
C ASP A 387 11.81 -21.51 7.08
N TYR A 388 10.70 -21.63 6.34
CA TYR A 388 10.73 -21.85 4.89
C TYR A 388 11.44 -20.71 4.15
N TRP A 389 11.36 -19.48 4.66
CA TRP A 389 12.01 -18.30 4.06
C TRP A 389 13.35 -17.95 4.71
N ARG A 390 13.49 -18.11 6.04
CA ARG A 390 14.70 -17.72 6.78
C ARG A 390 15.89 -18.70 6.60
N THR A 391 15.64 -19.98 6.35
CA THR A 391 16.71 -21.01 6.34
C THR A 391 17.41 -21.20 4.99
N ARG A 392 16.99 -20.52 3.92
CA ARG A 392 17.61 -20.71 2.61
C ARG A 392 18.85 -19.82 2.45
N ASP A 393 19.97 -20.42 2.78
CA ASP A 393 21.30 -20.03 2.34
C ASP A 393 21.29 -19.79 0.82
N TYR A 394 21.29 -18.52 0.43
CA TYR A 394 21.33 -18.07 -0.98
C TYR A 394 22.60 -18.55 -1.71
N GLY A 395 23.55 -19.17 -1.00
CA GLY A 395 24.87 -19.55 -1.50
C GLY A 395 24.99 -20.87 -2.28
N SER A 396 24.01 -21.80 -2.26
CA SER A 396 24.15 -23.06 -3.02
C SER A 396 23.24 -23.14 -4.25
N ALA A 397 23.81 -22.84 -5.42
CA ALA A 397 23.12 -22.81 -6.72
C ALA A 397 22.52 -24.17 -7.16
N GLU A 398 22.98 -25.29 -6.59
CA GLU A 398 22.51 -26.64 -6.96
C GLU A 398 21.30 -27.13 -6.16
N LYS A 399 21.06 -26.64 -4.93
CA LYS A 399 19.91 -27.04 -4.10
C LYS A 399 18.65 -26.19 -4.30
N ASN A 400 18.72 -25.19 -5.19
CA ASN A 400 17.70 -24.14 -5.35
C ASN A 400 17.04 -24.12 -6.75
N LYS A 401 17.25 -25.16 -7.56
CA LYS A 401 16.54 -25.29 -8.83
C LYS A 401 15.13 -25.83 -8.55
N PRO A 402 14.06 -25.10 -8.88
CA PRO A 402 12.73 -25.66 -8.85
C PRO A 402 12.67 -26.88 -9.79
N PRO A 403 11.67 -27.77 -9.63
CA PRO A 403 11.38 -28.81 -10.61
C PRO A 403 11.46 -28.25 -12.03
N LYS A 404 12.08 -29.01 -12.95
CA LYS A 404 12.05 -28.66 -14.36
C LYS A 404 10.58 -28.52 -14.77
N ASN A 405 10.23 -27.42 -15.43
CA ASN A 405 8.87 -27.06 -15.87
C ASN A 405 7.98 -26.39 -14.82
N LEU A 406 8.53 -25.94 -13.69
CA LEU A 406 7.72 -25.23 -12.70
C LEU A 406 7.37 -23.81 -13.19
N LEU A 407 6.08 -23.56 -13.35
CA LEU A 407 5.54 -22.24 -13.63
C LEU A 407 5.81 -21.29 -12.44
N SER A 408 6.14 -20.04 -12.73
CA SER A 408 6.41 -19.01 -11.73
C SER A 408 5.11 -18.39 -11.22
N PRO A 409 5.02 -18.06 -9.92
CA PRO A 409 3.88 -17.35 -9.38
C PRO A 409 3.77 -15.96 -9.98
N ILE A 410 2.56 -15.42 -9.96
CA ILE A 410 2.23 -14.12 -10.53
C ILE A 410 1.67 -13.23 -9.44
N LEU A 411 2.30 -12.08 -9.23
CA LEU A 411 1.78 -10.99 -8.41
C LEU A 411 1.18 -9.93 -9.32
N LEU A 412 -0.14 -9.72 -9.23
CA LEU A 412 -0.86 -8.68 -9.94
C LEU A 412 -0.99 -7.43 -9.04
N MET A 413 -0.60 -6.28 -9.58
CA MET A 413 -0.57 -5.01 -8.85
C MET A 413 -0.79 -3.80 -9.76
N GLU A 414 -0.97 -2.62 -9.16
CA GLU A 414 -1.08 -1.33 -9.84
C GLU A 414 0.12 -1.09 -10.77
N ASP A 415 -0.13 -0.63 -12.01
CA ASP A 415 0.93 -0.12 -12.89
C ASP A 415 1.24 1.33 -12.53
N CYS A 416 2.30 1.53 -11.76
CA CYS A 416 2.67 2.84 -11.22
C CYS A 416 3.56 3.69 -12.15
N GLY A 417 3.73 3.31 -13.42
CA GLY A 417 4.54 4.05 -14.38
C GLY A 417 6.01 3.65 -14.40
N THR A 418 6.91 4.64 -14.37
CA THR A 418 8.35 4.44 -14.61
C THR A 418 9.19 4.85 -13.41
N PRO A 419 10.39 4.28 -13.21
CA PRO A 419 11.29 4.71 -12.15
C PRO A 419 11.58 6.21 -12.18
N ILE A 420 11.66 6.84 -11.01
CA ILE A 420 12.03 8.26 -10.90
C ILE A 420 13.44 8.52 -11.41
N ASN A 421 13.67 9.75 -11.86
CA ASN A 421 15.00 10.29 -12.11
C ASN A 421 15.32 11.38 -11.08
N PRO A 422 16.09 11.09 -10.01
CA PRO A 422 16.35 12.05 -8.94
C PRO A 422 16.97 13.36 -9.44
N ARG A 423 17.77 13.31 -10.50
CA ARG A 423 18.42 14.51 -11.06
C ARG A 423 17.43 15.49 -11.69
N ALA A 424 16.26 15.01 -12.11
CA ALA A 424 15.20 15.82 -12.68
C ALA A 424 14.12 16.23 -11.66
N MET A 425 14.20 15.73 -10.42
CA MET A 425 13.20 15.99 -9.38
C MET A 425 13.46 17.29 -8.65
N SER A 426 12.39 18.03 -8.36
CA SER A 426 12.42 19.19 -7.46
C SER A 426 12.70 18.78 -6.02
N ILE A 427 12.98 19.75 -5.14
CA ILE A 427 13.09 19.50 -3.69
C ILE A 427 11.78 18.91 -3.16
N ASP A 428 10.66 19.47 -3.57
CA ASP A 428 9.33 19.00 -3.19
C ASP A 428 9.08 17.53 -3.56
N ASP A 429 9.44 17.13 -4.77
CA ASP A 429 9.30 15.74 -5.23
C ASP A 429 10.16 14.79 -4.39
N ARG A 430 11.40 15.19 -4.08
CA ARG A 430 12.32 14.40 -3.24
C ARG A 430 11.80 14.29 -1.81
N THR A 431 11.28 15.37 -1.27
CA THR A 431 10.63 15.45 0.04
C THR A 431 9.41 14.52 0.09
N GLU A 432 8.59 14.50 -0.95
CA GLU A 432 7.45 13.60 -1.07
C GLU A 432 7.89 12.13 -1.11
N CYS A 433 8.93 11.80 -1.87
CA CYS A 433 9.48 10.45 -1.89
C CYS A 433 10.09 10.06 -0.53
N TYR A 434 10.79 10.98 0.14
CA TYR A 434 11.33 10.73 1.48
C TYR A 434 10.23 10.49 2.51
N SER A 435 9.08 11.16 2.36
CA SER A 435 7.93 10.97 3.24
C SER A 435 7.38 9.54 3.22
N PHE A 436 7.65 8.75 2.18
CA PHE A 436 7.26 7.34 2.12
C PHE A 436 7.90 6.51 3.23
N LEU A 437 9.19 6.73 3.52
CA LEU A 437 9.87 6.03 4.61
C LEU A 437 9.25 6.37 5.96
N LEU A 438 9.02 7.66 6.20
CA LEU A 438 8.43 8.13 7.45
C LEU A 438 6.99 7.60 7.62
N ARG A 439 6.21 7.52 6.54
CA ARG A 439 4.84 7.00 6.56
C ARG A 439 4.81 5.49 6.80
N LEU A 440 5.71 4.74 6.17
CA LEU A 440 5.85 3.31 6.44
C LEU A 440 6.28 3.03 7.88
N GLN A 441 7.27 3.77 8.39
CA GLN A 441 7.73 3.62 9.77
C GLN A 441 6.64 3.95 10.79
N ASN A 442 5.86 5.00 10.55
CA ASN A 442 4.70 5.32 11.39
C ASN A 442 3.60 4.26 11.31
N ALA A 443 3.49 3.57 10.17
CA ALA A 443 2.66 2.39 9.99
C ALA A 443 3.35 1.09 10.44
N GLU A 444 4.47 1.17 11.17
CA GLU A 444 5.20 0.02 11.74
C GLU A 444 5.83 -0.92 10.69
N PHE A 445 6.08 -0.44 9.47
CA PHE A 445 6.76 -1.18 8.40
C PHE A 445 8.16 -0.63 8.10
N ASN A 446 9.12 -1.53 7.91
CA ASN A 446 10.44 -1.21 7.36
C ASN A 446 10.61 -1.82 5.97
N HIS A 447 10.83 -1.00 4.95
CA HIS A 447 10.88 -1.46 3.56
C HIS A 447 12.13 -2.29 3.21
N ASN A 448 13.29 -2.00 3.82
CA ASN A 448 14.61 -2.64 3.58
C ASN A 448 15.09 -2.72 2.11
N SER A 449 14.46 -2.00 1.18
CA SER A 449 14.80 -1.97 -0.25
C SER A 449 14.48 -0.61 -0.89
N PHE A 450 14.79 0.47 -0.18
CA PHE A 450 14.50 1.83 -0.63
C PHE A 450 15.54 2.32 -1.64
N TRP A 451 15.35 1.96 -2.91
CA TRP A 451 16.23 2.31 -4.03
C TRP A 451 15.50 3.17 -5.06
N ILE A 452 16.24 3.98 -5.81
CA ILE A 452 15.70 4.86 -6.89
C ILE A 452 14.80 4.08 -7.86
N ARG A 453 15.23 2.88 -8.27
CA ARG A 453 14.47 2.01 -9.19
C ARG A 453 13.12 1.52 -8.63
N ASN A 454 12.96 1.55 -7.31
CA ASN A 454 11.78 1.08 -6.60
C ASN A 454 10.80 2.22 -6.29
N ILE A 455 11.12 3.46 -6.65
CA ILE A 455 10.18 4.57 -6.57
C ILE A 455 9.73 4.86 -7.99
N LEU A 456 8.46 4.58 -8.27
CA LEU A 456 7.84 4.80 -9.57
C LEU A 456 7.07 6.12 -9.56
N THR A 457 6.98 6.74 -10.74
CA THR A 457 6.20 7.95 -10.98
C THR A 457 5.34 7.80 -12.22
N GLN A 458 4.17 8.42 -12.18
CA GLN A 458 3.26 8.55 -13.31
C GLN A 458 2.54 9.91 -13.30
N PRO A 459 2.01 10.36 -14.44
CA PRO A 459 1.17 11.56 -14.51
C PRO A 459 -0.03 11.46 -13.56
N GLY A 460 -0.39 12.58 -12.94
CA GLY A 460 -1.54 12.67 -12.05
C GLY A 460 -2.27 14.01 -12.17
N PRO A 461 -3.18 14.32 -11.22
CA PRO A 461 -3.63 13.45 -10.13
C PRO A 461 -4.50 12.28 -10.63
N LEU A 462 -4.51 11.14 -9.93
CA LEU A 462 -5.15 9.91 -10.42
C LEU A 462 -6.69 9.92 -10.39
N HIS A 463 -7.32 10.89 -9.71
CA HIS A 463 -8.77 11.07 -9.74
C HIS A 463 -9.27 11.69 -11.05
N LEU A 464 -8.36 12.24 -11.87
CA LEU A 464 -8.66 12.76 -13.20
C LEU A 464 -8.52 11.67 -14.26
N PRO A 465 -9.26 11.78 -15.39
CA PRO A 465 -9.11 10.84 -16.49
C PRO A 465 -7.69 10.89 -17.09
N PRO A 466 -7.17 9.78 -17.63
CA PRO A 466 -5.79 9.69 -18.11
C PRO A 466 -5.32 10.81 -19.05
N HIS A 467 -6.19 11.34 -19.90
CA HIS A 467 -5.86 12.40 -20.86
C HIS A 467 -5.77 13.81 -20.24
N GLU A 468 -6.27 14.00 -19.02
CA GLU A 468 -6.14 15.26 -18.26
C GLU A 468 -4.98 15.24 -17.26
N ARG A 469 -4.33 14.09 -17.09
CA ARG A 469 -3.21 13.94 -16.17
C ARG A 469 -1.95 14.54 -16.75
N THR A 470 -1.16 15.20 -15.91
CA THR A 470 0.10 15.83 -16.33
C THR A 470 1.27 15.41 -15.46
N ASN A 471 2.47 15.67 -15.95
CA ASN A 471 3.71 15.50 -15.17
C ASN A 471 3.94 16.66 -14.19
N ASP A 472 3.09 17.69 -14.16
CA ASP A 472 3.21 18.78 -13.19
C ASP A 472 2.65 18.36 -11.82
N VAL A 473 1.70 17.41 -11.83
CA VAL A 473 1.08 16.82 -10.63
C VAL A 473 1.36 15.32 -10.61
N GLN A 474 2.64 14.96 -10.50
CA GLN A 474 3.07 13.55 -10.48
C GLN A 474 2.48 12.79 -9.30
N SER A 475 2.26 11.49 -9.51
CA SER A 475 1.86 10.53 -8.48
C SER A 475 2.95 9.47 -8.33
N TYR A 476 3.44 9.31 -7.10
CA TYR A 476 4.53 8.39 -6.80
C TYR A 476 4.04 7.12 -6.10
N ARG A 477 4.79 6.02 -6.25
CA ARG A 477 4.62 4.78 -5.47
C ARG A 477 5.98 4.20 -5.13
N LEU A 478 6.10 3.62 -3.95
CA LEU A 478 7.19 2.76 -3.55
C LEU A 478 6.78 1.30 -3.77
N ILE A 479 7.54 0.58 -4.58
CA ILE A 479 7.32 -0.83 -4.92
C ILE A 479 8.41 -1.72 -4.33
N ASP A 480 8.30 -3.03 -4.56
CA ASP A 480 9.30 -4.04 -4.18
C ASP A 480 9.34 -4.32 -2.67
N ALA A 481 8.18 -4.67 -2.11
CA ALA A 481 8.01 -5.03 -0.72
C ALA A 481 8.53 -6.45 -0.36
N GLY A 482 9.27 -7.11 -1.24
CA GLY A 482 9.81 -8.47 -1.01
C GLY A 482 10.88 -8.57 0.08
N ARG A 483 11.31 -7.44 0.66
CA ARG A 483 12.15 -7.36 1.86
C ARG A 483 11.52 -6.52 2.98
N MET A 484 10.30 -6.05 2.76
CA MET A 484 9.58 -5.30 3.77
C MET A 484 9.32 -6.22 4.96
N ILE A 485 9.43 -5.69 6.17
CA ILE A 485 9.14 -6.42 7.40
C ILE A 485 8.29 -5.54 8.31
N HIS A 486 7.45 -6.17 9.11
CA HIS A 486 6.77 -5.49 10.19
C HIS A 486 7.76 -5.23 11.34
N TRP A 487 7.57 -4.15 12.09
CA TRP A 487 8.48 -3.75 13.16
C TRP A 487 8.61 -4.81 14.26
N TYR A 488 7.50 -5.45 14.64
CA TYR A 488 7.54 -6.56 15.60
C TYR A 488 8.40 -7.73 15.11
N GLU A 489 8.29 -8.13 13.84
CA GLU A 489 9.12 -9.19 13.26
C GLU A 489 10.60 -8.81 13.22
N TYR A 490 10.91 -7.53 13.02
CA TYR A 490 12.27 -7.03 13.09
C TYR A 490 12.83 -7.15 14.51
N ILE A 491 12.04 -6.79 15.52
CA ILE A 491 12.41 -6.96 16.93
C ILE A 491 12.59 -8.45 17.24
N GLU A 492 11.57 -9.26 16.98
CA GLU A 492 11.61 -10.71 17.22
C GLU A 492 12.76 -11.39 16.49
N GLY A 493 13.05 -11.02 15.24
CA GLY A 493 14.19 -11.54 14.50
C GLY A 493 15.53 -11.17 15.14
N ARG A 494 15.67 -9.95 15.66
CA ARG A 494 16.89 -9.54 16.40
C ARG A 494 17.00 -10.18 17.76
N VAL A 495 15.88 -10.35 18.46
CA VAL A 495 15.85 -10.99 19.77
C VAL A 495 16.05 -12.49 19.62
N GLY A 496 15.51 -13.14 18.58
CA GLY A 496 15.77 -14.54 18.24
C GLY A 496 17.18 -14.84 17.70
N MET A 497 17.96 -13.82 17.36
CA MET A 497 19.42 -13.94 17.19
C MET A 497 20.18 -13.98 18.52
N LEU A 498 19.53 -13.66 19.65
CA LEU A 498 20.06 -14.00 20.96
C LEU A 498 19.99 -15.53 21.10
N PRO A 499 21.00 -16.16 21.73
CA PRO A 499 20.98 -17.60 21.95
C PRO A 499 19.66 -18.01 22.64
N GLU A 500 19.06 -19.11 22.18
CA GLU A 500 17.86 -19.65 22.82
C GLU A 500 18.11 -19.80 24.32
N PRO A 501 17.17 -19.34 25.17
CA PRO A 501 17.35 -19.41 26.61
C PRO A 501 17.48 -20.87 27.03
N THR A 502 18.62 -21.21 27.63
CA THR A 502 18.92 -22.58 28.10
C THR A 502 18.21 -22.92 29.41
N ASN A 503 17.64 -21.90 30.08
CA ASN A 503 16.97 -22.02 31.35
C ASN A 503 15.86 -20.97 31.51
N GLU A 504 14.98 -21.19 32.50
CA GLU A 504 13.81 -20.35 32.78
C GLU A 504 14.17 -18.89 33.10
N LYS A 505 15.34 -18.64 33.70
CA LYS A 505 15.81 -17.29 33.99
C LYS A 505 16.16 -16.54 32.71
N GLU A 506 16.90 -17.17 31.81
CA GLU A 506 17.22 -16.60 30.49
C GLU A 506 15.95 -16.36 29.67
N ALA A 507 14.94 -17.22 29.78
CA ALA A 507 13.67 -17.05 29.08
C ALA A 507 12.88 -15.84 29.60
N ARG A 508 12.87 -15.61 30.92
CA ARG A 508 12.29 -14.39 31.52
C ARG A 508 13.04 -13.13 31.08
N GLU A 509 14.37 -13.15 31.11
CA GLU A 509 15.19 -12.03 30.63
C GLU A 509 14.99 -11.74 29.12
N TYR A 510 14.72 -12.78 28.34
CA TYR A 510 14.39 -12.67 26.91
C TYR A 510 13.05 -11.94 26.70
N VAL A 511 11.98 -12.41 27.35
CA VAL A 511 10.65 -11.79 27.29
C VAL A 511 10.70 -10.35 27.76
N GLU A 512 11.36 -10.10 28.89
CA GLU A 512 11.53 -8.75 29.44
C GLU A 512 12.26 -7.82 28.46
N LYS A 513 13.25 -8.30 27.70
CA LYS A 513 13.93 -7.48 26.67
C LYS A 513 13.03 -7.15 25.48
N VAL A 514 12.22 -8.10 25.02
CA VAL A 514 11.23 -7.87 23.94
C VAL A 514 10.19 -6.86 24.39
N GLU A 515 9.61 -7.06 25.57
CA GLU A 515 8.62 -6.16 26.16
C GLU A 515 9.21 -4.77 26.41
N ASN A 516 10.44 -4.69 26.93
CA ASN A 516 11.13 -3.41 27.10
C ASN A 516 11.42 -2.70 25.78
N ALA A 517 11.76 -3.44 24.71
CA ALA A 517 11.96 -2.88 23.38
C ALA A 517 10.64 -2.39 22.76
N GLY A 518 9.56 -3.16 22.90
CA GLY A 518 8.21 -2.76 22.48
C GLY A 518 7.71 -1.54 23.25
N ALA A 519 7.87 -1.54 24.58
CA ALA A 519 7.52 -0.41 25.42
C ALA A 519 8.42 0.82 25.15
N ALA A 520 9.70 0.63 24.82
CA ALA A 520 10.57 1.72 24.40
C ALA A 520 10.12 2.32 23.06
N TRP A 521 9.68 1.49 22.12
CA TRP A 521 9.08 1.94 20.88
C TRP A 521 7.78 2.72 21.11
N GLU A 522 6.84 2.19 21.88
CA GLU A 522 5.60 2.89 22.20
C GLU A 522 5.85 4.19 22.97
N ARG A 523 6.84 4.21 23.87
CA ARG A 523 7.30 5.46 24.50
C ARG A 523 7.85 6.43 23.46
N CYS A 524 8.66 5.99 22.50
CA CYS A 524 9.17 6.84 21.42
C CYS A 524 8.06 7.35 20.49
N LYS A 525 7.02 6.55 20.27
CA LYS A 525 5.85 6.91 19.45
C LYS A 525 4.94 7.91 20.17
N ALA A 526 4.69 7.68 21.46
CA ALA A 526 3.90 8.58 22.31
C ALA A 526 4.63 9.90 22.62
N GLN A 527 5.97 9.85 22.71
CA GLN A 527 6.81 11.03 22.78
C GLN A 527 7.02 11.58 21.37
N ASP A 528 6.00 12.30 20.87
CA ASP A 528 5.98 13.06 19.60
C ASP A 528 7.00 14.23 19.58
N THR A 529 8.23 13.96 20.01
CA THR A 529 9.27 14.95 20.33
C THR A 529 10.59 14.49 19.74
N ASP A 530 11.12 15.27 18.79
CA ASP A 530 12.53 15.66 18.50
C ASP A 530 13.75 14.75 18.87
N TYR A 531 13.66 13.80 19.80
CA TYR A 531 14.80 13.12 20.42
C TYR A 531 14.70 11.57 20.52
N GLY A 532 13.51 10.96 20.56
CA GLY A 532 13.36 9.52 20.88
C GLY A 532 14.08 8.57 19.91
N LEU A 533 14.03 8.85 18.61
CA LEU A 533 14.70 8.04 17.59
C LEU A 533 16.24 8.17 17.61
N LYS A 534 16.77 9.28 18.14
CA LYS A 534 18.22 9.51 18.24
C LYS A 534 18.84 8.67 19.36
N GLU A 535 18.16 8.49 20.49
CA GLU A 535 18.66 7.70 21.62
C GLU A 535 18.77 6.22 21.28
N LEU A 536 17.73 5.63 20.68
CA LEU A 536 17.73 4.21 20.27
C LEU A 536 18.81 3.86 19.22
N LEU A 537 19.15 4.81 18.33
CA LEU A 537 20.21 4.62 17.34
C LEU A 537 21.62 4.88 17.89
N LEU A 538 21.77 5.70 18.94
CA LEU A 538 23.06 6.03 19.55
C LEU A 538 23.46 5.05 20.66
N GLU A 539 22.51 4.46 21.38
CA GLU A 539 22.79 3.49 22.46
C GLU A 539 23.09 2.08 21.93
N GLY A 540 22.70 1.78 20.68
CA GLY A 540 23.15 0.60 19.96
C GLY A 540 24.61 0.71 19.52
N ARG A 541 25.56 0.28 20.35
CA ARG A 541 26.96 0.01 19.93
C ARG A 541 27.01 -1.05 18.82
N VAL A 542 26.75 -0.67 17.59
CA VAL A 542 26.84 -1.55 16.42
C VAL A 542 28.19 -1.33 15.74
N ARG A 543 29.11 -2.28 15.95
CA ARG A 543 30.24 -2.50 15.03
C ARG A 543 29.71 -3.15 13.75
N GLY A 544 29.26 -2.31 12.84
CA GLY A 544 28.86 -2.68 11.49
C GLY A 544 28.61 -1.39 10.74
N LYS A 545 29.31 -1.17 9.63
CA LYS A 545 29.17 0.06 8.84
C LYS A 545 27.67 0.26 8.55
N PRO A 546 27.04 1.35 9.00
CA PRO A 546 25.69 1.65 8.58
C PRO A 546 25.69 1.71 7.05
N ALA A 547 24.78 0.96 6.43
CA ALA A 547 24.45 1.18 5.03
C ALA A 547 24.24 2.69 4.87
N VAL A 548 24.97 3.29 3.95
CA VAL A 548 25.05 4.73 3.67
C VAL A 548 23.65 5.35 3.78
N MET A 549 23.33 5.90 4.96
CA MET A 549 22.24 6.85 5.09
C MET A 549 22.73 8.07 4.33
N LEU A 550 22.02 8.44 3.27
CA LEU A 550 22.20 9.73 2.62
C LEU A 550 22.11 10.79 3.71
N SER A 551 23.24 11.37 4.06
CA SER A 551 23.28 12.50 4.96
C SER A 551 22.54 13.67 4.32
N GLN A 552 21.96 14.60 5.10
CA GLN A 552 21.38 15.83 4.52
C GLN A 552 22.38 16.57 3.61
N SER A 553 23.68 16.41 3.84
CA SER A 553 24.76 16.90 2.96
C SER A 553 24.78 16.25 1.57
N ASP A 554 24.38 14.99 1.43
CA ASP A 554 24.30 14.31 0.13
C ASP A 554 23.10 14.76 -0.71
N MET A 555 22.12 15.43 -0.08
CA MET A 555 20.95 16.02 -0.76
C MET A 555 21.18 17.45 -1.25
N GLY A 556 22.37 18.03 -1.05
CA GLY A 556 22.71 19.37 -1.59
C GLY A 556 21.92 20.53 -0.99
N VAL A 557 21.21 20.31 0.11
CA VAL A 557 20.49 21.38 0.82
C VAL A 557 21.48 22.08 1.75
N ARG A 558 21.95 23.26 1.35
CA ARG A 558 22.48 24.23 2.33
C ARG A 558 21.30 24.92 3.03
N PRO A 559 21.44 25.24 4.32
CA PRO A 559 20.37 25.89 5.10
C PRO A 559 19.89 27.20 4.49
#